data_AF-A0AA40DRS3-F1
#
_entry.id   AF-A0AA40DRS3-F1
#
_cell.length_a   1.000
_cell.length_b   1.000
_cell.length_c   1.000
_cell.angle_alpha   90.00
_cell.angle_beta   90.00
_cell.angle_gamma   90.00
#
_symmetry.space_group_name_H-M   'P 1'
#
loop_
_entity.id
_entity.type
_entity.pdbx_description
1 polymer ?
#
loop_
_entity_poly.entity_id
_entity_poly.type
_entity_poly.pdbx_seq_one_letter_code
_entity_poly.pdbx_strand_id
1 'polypeptide(L)'
;MTSPPRSFATLSTPESYTTQSSPRNEADETALSSPVDGSFPQLEYRTAAQIPRELKQHCQIHLESELFLPALQILEGLLSDGITLPPDLKSAPIRVAPPSQLALLGTLLIHPAHTSRPPSGAQSLHIAARSLAYLRGVLNIAGPVNANLHAAFKFRGSGGWTGHDRDRAGVYGSACSSRSLSDSGSESDYINYKLAKEQSLWRRAPDFWAVLGWAFRCAAVHPHRWRHWRVWLEFMVEVLEADWDQRLKMDEEQYDFRGRIGSQSREGTSEGSDYRMVRDSLLAEYLDDLRRERKNPLREAMRALMAFTDDDPADKNVYREVFDKESLIGPRNSKRKRAPTVLDLEKNQFGDYMDWGNDGFDDEDEDVEAGLLSSSPTPTTRRAGRPRKTPAKLDAPSLRVSDGITDSVPLRLRIFRLLSAAAKYIPEHFCEVHELYESFSTRIRSLPLPMFRLFVESHTTNLPDFAQVTLLRCITEELLPNSSGANRPCPADVDPDIDFQGGISLDIMEQCFLPFAAARVTAEDNAKLSLVLESMLWFIFANREFECTSTLSRAIEKGIRAREDKIKKRAGGERWYKGGGGSAAAGPDAVAREVLDRSARSLRVFMKVNGC
;
A
#
# COMPACT_ATOMS: atom_id res chain seq x y z
N MET A 1 -15.35 8.84 34.20
CA MET A 1 -16.49 8.10 33.61
C MET A 1 -17.05 8.94 32.49
N THR A 2 -16.58 8.69 31.27
CA THR A 2 -16.98 9.36 30.02
C THR A 2 -16.71 8.34 28.90
N SER A 3 -17.70 8.16 28.03
CA SER A 3 -17.85 7.05 27.07
C SER A 3 -16.68 6.87 26.08
N PRO A 4 -16.45 5.65 25.55
CA PRO A 4 -15.49 5.43 24.47
C PRO A 4 -16.00 6.06 23.15
N PRO A 5 -15.11 6.55 22.27
CA PRO A 5 -15.51 7.12 20.98
C PRO A 5 -16.08 6.03 20.07
N ARG A 6 -17.14 6.40 19.35
CA ARG A 6 -17.94 5.54 18.48
C ARG A 6 -17.15 5.02 17.26
N SER A 7 -17.54 3.81 16.86
CA SER A 7 -17.12 2.99 15.73
C SER A 7 -16.65 3.73 14.47
N PHE A 8 -15.57 3.23 13.88
CA PHE A 8 -15.17 3.49 12.49
C PHE A 8 -16.14 2.81 11.52
N ALA A 9 -17.16 3.52 11.06
CA ALA A 9 -17.99 3.05 9.95
C ALA A 9 -18.34 4.19 8.98
N THR A 10 -18.23 3.85 7.69
CA THR A 10 -18.78 4.48 6.47
C THR A 10 -18.09 5.73 5.90
N LEU A 11 -17.28 5.52 4.86
CA LEU A 11 -17.20 6.40 3.68
C LEU A 11 -17.14 5.53 2.42
N SER A 12 -18.19 5.61 1.60
CA SER A 12 -18.34 4.91 0.32
C SER A 12 -17.77 5.77 -0.82
N THR A 13 -17.12 5.10 -1.77
CA THR A 13 -16.55 5.63 -3.02
C THR A 13 -17.64 5.89 -4.08
N PRO A 14 -17.48 6.93 -4.92
CA PRO A 14 -18.00 6.87 -6.27
C PRO A 14 -16.87 7.01 -7.31
N GLU A 15 -16.64 5.96 -8.10
CA GLU A 15 -16.10 6.09 -9.44
C GLU A 15 -17.25 6.34 -10.41
N SER A 16 -17.21 7.43 -11.20
CA SER A 16 -16.95 7.36 -12.66
C SER A 16 -17.46 8.57 -13.46
N TYR A 17 -16.87 8.69 -14.64
CA TYR A 17 -16.67 9.84 -15.52
C TYR A 17 -17.92 10.41 -16.23
N THR A 18 -17.76 11.70 -16.53
CA THR A 18 -18.31 12.51 -17.62
C THR A 18 -18.78 11.76 -18.89
N THR A 19 -20.01 12.01 -19.34
CA THR A 19 -20.37 12.06 -20.77
C THR A 19 -21.42 13.14 -21.04
N GLN A 20 -21.36 13.68 -22.25
CA GLN A 20 -21.97 14.92 -22.72
C GLN A 20 -23.50 14.87 -22.92
N SER A 21 -24.08 16.07 -22.78
CA SER A 21 -25.40 16.60 -23.17
C SER A 21 -26.15 15.98 -24.38
N SER A 22 -27.44 15.68 -24.19
CA SER A 22 -28.59 16.02 -25.09
C SER A 22 -29.95 15.56 -24.52
N PRO A 23 -31.11 16.05 -25.02
CA PRO A 23 -32.13 16.70 -24.19
C PRO A 23 -33.28 15.81 -23.69
N ARG A 24 -33.97 16.39 -22.69
CA ARG A 24 -35.19 15.94 -21.99
C ARG A 24 -36.30 15.47 -22.94
N ASN A 25 -36.87 14.30 -22.62
CA ASN A 25 -38.27 14.00 -22.90
C ASN A 25 -38.98 13.71 -21.57
N GLU A 26 -39.99 14.52 -21.30
CA GLU A 26 -40.96 14.38 -20.22
C GLU A 26 -41.97 13.29 -20.62
N ALA A 27 -41.92 12.14 -19.96
CA ALA A 27 -43.04 11.21 -19.73
C ALA A 27 -42.48 9.85 -19.29
N ASP A 28 -42.25 9.68 -17.99
CA ASP A 28 -42.68 8.46 -17.31
C ASP A 28 -42.68 8.71 -15.79
N GLU A 29 -43.80 9.23 -15.31
CA GLU A 29 -44.10 9.27 -13.88
C GLU A 29 -44.45 7.85 -13.42
N THR A 30 -43.48 7.14 -12.87
CA THR A 30 -43.77 6.05 -11.92
C THR A 30 -43.04 6.34 -10.61
N ALA A 31 -43.82 6.85 -9.65
CA ALA A 31 -43.40 7.10 -8.29
C ALA A 31 -42.99 5.78 -7.60
N LEU A 32 -41.69 5.49 -7.60
CA LEU A 32 -41.07 4.58 -6.64
C LEU A 32 -40.56 5.41 -5.48
N SER A 33 -41.30 5.38 -4.37
CA SER A 33 -40.88 5.96 -3.10
C SER A 33 -39.59 5.25 -2.63
N SER A 34 -38.46 5.94 -2.76
CA SER A 34 -37.17 5.50 -2.25
C SER A 34 -37.16 5.62 -0.73
N PRO A 35 -36.81 4.56 0.04
CA PRO A 35 -36.52 4.72 1.45
C PRO A 35 -35.18 5.46 1.57
N VAL A 36 -35.26 6.71 2.01
CA VAL A 36 -34.13 7.46 2.55
C VAL A 36 -33.84 6.87 3.93
N ASP A 37 -32.97 5.86 3.97
CA ASP A 37 -32.16 5.53 5.15
C ASP A 37 -30.94 4.73 4.67
N GLY A 38 -29.84 5.46 4.45
CA GLY A 38 -28.59 4.96 3.85
C GLY A 38 -27.70 4.18 4.81
N SER A 39 -28.26 3.45 5.77
CA SER A 39 -27.53 2.43 6.53
C SER A 39 -27.76 1.08 5.87
N PHE A 40 -26.88 0.66 4.95
CA PHE A 40 -26.79 -0.76 4.67
C PHE A 40 -26.34 -1.44 5.97
N PRO A 41 -27.11 -2.37 6.56
CA PRO A 41 -26.59 -3.14 7.68
C PRO A 41 -25.32 -3.82 7.18
N GLN A 42 -24.18 -3.60 7.85
CA GLN A 42 -23.01 -4.46 7.68
C GLN A 42 -23.50 -5.89 7.84
N LEU A 43 -23.64 -6.60 6.72
CA LEU A 43 -24.04 -8.00 6.73
C LEU A 43 -22.94 -8.71 7.52
N GLU A 44 -23.33 -9.27 8.65
CA GLU A 44 -22.44 -10.04 9.50
C GLU A 44 -21.77 -11.14 8.65
N TYR A 45 -20.45 -11.25 8.75
CA TYR A 45 -19.69 -12.23 7.98
C TYR A 45 -20.19 -13.64 8.26
N ARG A 46 -20.32 -14.45 7.21
CA ARG A 46 -20.78 -15.83 7.35
C ARG A 46 -19.67 -16.74 7.84
N THR A 47 -20.05 -17.75 8.62
CA THR A 47 -19.14 -18.83 9.01
C THR A 47 -18.70 -19.62 7.78
N ALA A 48 -17.43 -20.03 7.76
CA ALA A 48 -16.89 -20.84 6.66
C ALA A 48 -16.95 -22.34 7.00
N ALA A 49 -17.24 -23.16 5.99
CA ALA A 49 -17.12 -24.60 6.02
C ALA A 49 -16.12 -25.08 4.97
N GLN A 50 -15.54 -26.26 5.21
CA GLN A 50 -14.65 -26.89 4.24
C GLN A 50 -15.43 -27.37 3.00
N ILE A 51 -14.78 -27.30 1.85
CA ILE A 51 -15.28 -27.88 0.61
C ILE A 51 -15.35 -29.41 0.77
N PRO A 52 -16.42 -30.08 0.29
CA PRO A 52 -16.50 -31.55 0.25
C PRO A 52 -15.25 -32.17 -0.37
N ARG A 53 -14.79 -33.30 0.19
CA ARG A 53 -13.49 -33.91 -0.13
C ARG A 53 -13.32 -34.15 -1.63
N GLU A 54 -14.34 -34.63 -2.30
CA GLU A 54 -14.31 -34.97 -3.74
C GLU A 54 -14.14 -33.70 -4.59
N LEU A 55 -14.87 -32.63 -4.26
CA LEU A 55 -14.75 -31.34 -4.95
C LEU A 55 -13.43 -30.66 -4.65
N LYS A 56 -12.95 -30.75 -3.42
CA LYS A 56 -11.64 -30.25 -3.02
C LYS A 56 -10.53 -30.91 -3.81
N GLN A 57 -10.58 -32.24 -3.95
CA GLN A 57 -9.61 -33.02 -4.73
C GLN A 57 -9.71 -32.68 -6.23
N HIS A 58 -10.90 -32.51 -6.78
CA HIS A 58 -11.08 -32.09 -8.17
C HIS A 58 -10.50 -30.70 -8.42
N CYS A 59 -10.82 -29.73 -7.57
CA CYS A 59 -10.23 -28.39 -7.63
C CYS A 59 -8.70 -28.45 -7.55
N GLN A 60 -8.16 -29.27 -6.63
CA GLN A 60 -6.73 -29.45 -6.50
C GLN A 60 -6.09 -30.01 -7.78
N ILE A 61 -6.64 -31.09 -8.35
CA ILE A 61 -6.14 -31.68 -9.60
C ILE A 61 -6.16 -30.65 -10.73
N HIS A 62 -7.23 -29.87 -10.87
CA HIS A 62 -7.31 -28.81 -11.87
C HIS A 62 -6.26 -27.72 -11.66
N LEU A 63 -6.05 -27.27 -10.42
CA LEU A 63 -5.04 -26.27 -10.09
C LEU A 63 -3.61 -26.80 -10.32
N GLU A 64 -3.35 -28.07 -10.04
CA GLU A 64 -2.07 -28.73 -10.30
C GLU A 64 -1.80 -28.97 -11.79
N SER A 65 -2.86 -29.18 -12.58
CA SER A 65 -2.80 -29.41 -14.03
C SER A 65 -2.87 -28.13 -14.86
N GLU A 66 -2.72 -26.95 -14.25
CA GLU A 66 -2.84 -25.63 -14.90
C GLU A 66 -4.22 -25.33 -15.53
N LEU A 67 -5.26 -26.09 -15.15
CA LEU A 67 -6.65 -25.89 -15.56
C LEU A 67 -7.35 -24.92 -14.61
N PHE A 68 -6.85 -23.69 -14.54
CA PHE A 68 -7.32 -22.69 -13.57
C PHE A 68 -8.79 -22.28 -13.78
N LEU A 69 -9.24 -22.14 -15.04
CA LEU A 69 -10.61 -21.68 -15.34
C LEU A 69 -11.69 -22.69 -14.88
N PRO A 70 -11.55 -24.01 -15.14
CA PRO A 70 -12.42 -25.02 -14.53
C PRO A 70 -12.39 -25.01 -13.00
N ALA A 71 -11.22 -24.91 -12.38
CA ALA A 71 -11.11 -24.84 -10.92
C ALA A 71 -11.89 -23.63 -10.37
N LEU A 72 -11.66 -22.45 -10.95
CA LEU A 72 -12.36 -21.21 -10.56
C LEU A 72 -13.87 -21.32 -10.75
N GLN A 73 -14.34 -21.98 -11.80
CA GLN A 73 -15.77 -22.21 -12.01
C GLN A 73 -16.40 -23.05 -10.89
N ILE A 74 -15.72 -24.09 -10.41
CA ILE A 74 -16.19 -24.90 -9.27
C ILE A 74 -16.23 -24.02 -8.01
N LEU A 75 -15.15 -23.27 -7.74
CA LEU A 75 -15.04 -22.43 -6.54
C LEU A 75 -16.09 -21.30 -6.53
N GLU A 76 -16.28 -20.61 -7.65
CA GLU A 76 -17.31 -19.57 -7.81
C GLU A 76 -18.73 -20.12 -7.68
N GLY A 77 -18.99 -21.33 -8.21
CA GLY A 77 -20.27 -22.02 -8.02
C GLY A 77 -20.57 -22.29 -6.55
N LEU A 78 -19.59 -22.85 -5.81
CA LEU A 78 -19.70 -23.12 -4.38
C LEU A 78 -19.93 -21.86 -3.54
N LEU A 79 -19.32 -20.74 -3.92
CA LEU A 79 -19.52 -19.46 -3.27
C LEU A 79 -20.93 -18.91 -3.57
N SER A 80 -21.40 -19.04 -4.82
CA SER A 80 -22.71 -18.54 -5.27
C SER A 80 -23.89 -19.32 -4.69
N ASP A 81 -23.75 -20.64 -4.51
CA ASP A 81 -24.76 -21.49 -3.86
C ASP A 81 -25.08 -21.01 -2.43
N GLY A 82 -24.09 -20.45 -1.73
CA GLY A 82 -24.31 -19.85 -0.41
C GLY A 82 -25.15 -18.58 -0.45
N ILE A 83 -25.07 -17.79 -1.53
CA ILE A 83 -25.70 -16.46 -1.62
C ILE A 83 -27.22 -16.56 -1.85
N THR A 84 -27.68 -17.60 -2.54
CA THR A 84 -29.09 -17.76 -2.97
C THR A 84 -30.04 -18.27 -1.88
N LEU A 85 -29.53 -18.54 -0.68
CA LEU A 85 -30.34 -19.02 0.45
C LEU A 85 -31.30 -17.94 0.97
N PRO A 86 -32.56 -18.30 1.32
CA PRO A 86 -33.54 -17.38 1.90
C PRO A 86 -33.01 -16.66 3.15
N PRO A 87 -33.52 -15.45 3.48
CA PRO A 87 -33.02 -14.63 4.59
C PRO A 87 -33.04 -15.34 5.96
N ASP A 88 -33.95 -16.29 6.19
CA ASP A 88 -34.04 -17.09 7.42
C ASP A 88 -32.94 -18.16 7.57
N LEU A 89 -32.16 -18.43 6.50
CA LEU A 89 -31.06 -19.41 6.44
C LEU A 89 -29.69 -18.75 6.25
N LYS A 90 -29.56 -17.43 6.45
CA LYS A 90 -28.30 -16.68 6.35
C LYS A 90 -27.20 -17.16 7.32
N SER A 91 -27.53 -18.01 8.28
CA SER A 91 -26.59 -18.68 9.19
C SER A 91 -25.92 -19.93 8.60
N ALA A 92 -26.33 -20.39 7.41
CA ALA A 92 -25.72 -21.55 6.78
C ALA A 92 -24.26 -21.24 6.38
N PRO A 93 -23.30 -22.14 6.71
CA PRO A 93 -21.89 -21.88 6.46
C PRO A 93 -21.60 -21.89 4.96
N ILE A 94 -20.72 -20.98 4.53
CA ILE A 94 -20.28 -20.89 3.14
C ILE A 94 -19.04 -21.74 2.90
N ARG A 95 -18.95 -22.40 1.75
CA ARG A 95 -17.81 -23.25 1.41
C ARG A 95 -16.68 -22.40 0.84
N VAL A 96 -15.53 -22.41 1.51
CA VAL A 96 -14.35 -21.61 1.12
C VAL A 96 -13.20 -22.54 0.76
N ALA A 97 -12.46 -22.17 -0.29
CA ALA A 97 -11.24 -22.86 -0.69
C ALA A 97 -10.21 -22.89 0.46
N PRO A 98 -9.42 -23.97 0.60
CA PRO A 98 -8.39 -24.05 1.62
C PRO A 98 -7.32 -22.95 1.42
N PRO A 99 -6.61 -22.54 2.49
CA PRO A 99 -5.64 -21.44 2.44
C PRO A 99 -4.58 -21.55 1.36
N SER A 100 -4.11 -22.77 1.06
CA SER A 100 -3.12 -23.01 -0.01
C SER A 100 -3.64 -22.67 -1.41
N GLN A 101 -4.92 -22.91 -1.67
CA GLN A 101 -5.57 -22.55 -2.93
C GLN A 101 -5.77 -21.04 -3.01
N LEU A 102 -6.22 -20.40 -1.91
CA LEU A 102 -6.33 -18.94 -1.84
C LEU A 102 -4.97 -18.25 -2.07
N ALA A 103 -3.90 -18.78 -1.49
CA ALA A 103 -2.52 -18.30 -1.68
C ALA A 103 -2.07 -18.40 -3.15
N LEU A 104 -2.38 -19.52 -3.82
CA LEU A 104 -2.11 -19.71 -5.25
C LEU A 104 -2.87 -18.69 -6.08
N LEU A 105 -4.17 -18.52 -5.85
CA LEU A 105 -4.98 -17.52 -6.55
C LEU A 105 -4.37 -16.12 -6.38
N GLY A 106 -3.96 -15.75 -5.15
CA GLY A 106 -3.24 -14.51 -4.87
C GLY A 106 -1.96 -14.33 -5.69
N THR A 107 -1.23 -15.42 -5.98
CA THR A 107 -0.03 -15.40 -6.84
C THR A 107 -0.41 -15.21 -8.32
N LEU A 108 -1.48 -15.85 -8.79
CA LEU A 108 -1.95 -15.75 -10.18
C LEU A 108 -2.34 -14.33 -10.59
N LEU A 109 -2.77 -13.48 -9.65
CA LEU A 109 -3.10 -12.07 -9.90
C LEU A 109 -1.93 -11.29 -10.50
N ILE A 110 -0.70 -11.65 -10.14
CA ILE A 110 0.50 -10.85 -10.46
C ILE A 110 1.59 -11.62 -11.20
N HIS A 111 1.54 -12.96 -11.22
CA HIS A 111 2.61 -13.76 -11.80
C HIS A 111 2.83 -13.39 -13.29
N PRO A 112 4.08 -13.13 -13.74
CA PRO A 112 4.35 -12.72 -15.12
C PRO A 112 3.81 -13.68 -16.18
N ALA A 113 3.80 -15.00 -15.91
CA ALA A 113 3.26 -16.00 -16.84
C ALA A 113 1.76 -15.85 -17.14
N HIS A 114 1.01 -15.12 -16.30
CA HIS A 114 -0.42 -14.87 -16.51
C HIS A 114 -0.75 -13.39 -16.76
N THR A 115 0.23 -12.49 -16.63
CA THR A 115 0.02 -11.04 -16.69
C THR A 115 0.85 -10.37 -17.79
N SER A 116 2.16 -10.20 -17.59
CA SER A 116 3.03 -9.45 -18.50
C SER A 116 3.70 -10.30 -19.58
N ARG A 117 3.72 -11.62 -19.42
CA ARG A 117 4.29 -12.60 -20.35
C ARG A 117 3.38 -13.83 -20.49
N PRO A 118 2.09 -13.66 -20.83
CA PRO A 118 1.28 -14.82 -21.11
C PRO A 118 1.85 -15.58 -22.32
N PRO A 119 1.86 -16.93 -22.31
CA PRO A 119 1.96 -17.68 -23.56
C PRO A 119 0.85 -17.20 -24.51
N SER A 120 0.99 -17.40 -25.82
CA SER A 120 0.22 -16.75 -26.90
C SER A 120 -1.32 -16.91 -26.93
N GLY A 121 -2.00 -17.18 -25.79
CA GLY A 121 -3.45 -17.21 -25.64
C GLY A 121 -4.01 -16.08 -24.74
N ALA A 122 -5.18 -15.58 -25.11
CA ALA A 122 -5.92 -14.55 -24.37
C ALA A 122 -6.45 -15.00 -22.98
N GLN A 123 -6.42 -16.29 -22.67
CA GLN A 123 -7.01 -16.88 -21.46
C GLN A 123 -6.29 -16.48 -20.16
N SER A 124 -5.01 -16.11 -20.24
CA SER A 124 -4.18 -15.76 -19.08
C SER A 124 -4.69 -14.55 -18.28
N LEU A 125 -5.17 -13.51 -18.95
CA LEU A 125 -5.73 -12.33 -18.27
C LEU A 125 -7.08 -12.64 -17.61
N HIS A 126 -7.88 -13.54 -18.20
CA HIS A 126 -9.14 -13.99 -17.61
C HIS A 126 -8.90 -14.76 -16.31
N ILE A 127 -7.81 -15.52 -16.20
CA ILE A 127 -7.45 -16.25 -14.97
C ILE A 127 -7.20 -15.28 -13.81
N ALA A 128 -6.38 -14.23 -14.03
CA ALA A 128 -6.12 -13.23 -13.00
C ALA A 128 -7.39 -12.49 -12.58
N ALA A 129 -8.23 -12.09 -13.54
CA ALA A 129 -9.48 -11.38 -13.27
C ALA A 129 -10.49 -12.23 -12.47
N ARG A 130 -10.70 -13.50 -12.85
CA ARG A 130 -11.59 -14.42 -12.12
C ARG A 130 -11.05 -14.79 -10.75
N SER A 131 -9.73 -14.95 -10.63
CA SER A 131 -9.08 -15.18 -9.32
C SER A 131 -9.37 -14.03 -8.37
N LEU A 132 -9.21 -12.78 -8.82
CA LEU A 132 -9.53 -11.59 -8.03
C LEU A 132 -11.03 -11.53 -7.68
N ALA A 133 -11.92 -11.80 -8.64
CA ALA A 133 -13.36 -11.79 -8.40
C ALA A 133 -13.76 -12.80 -7.31
N TYR A 134 -13.23 -14.02 -7.37
CA TYR A 134 -13.45 -15.03 -6.34
C TYR A 134 -12.88 -14.60 -4.98
N LEU A 135 -11.64 -14.10 -4.92
CA LEU A 135 -11.01 -13.66 -3.67
C LEU A 135 -11.78 -12.50 -3.01
N ARG A 136 -12.24 -11.51 -3.79
CA ARG A 136 -13.11 -10.43 -3.30
C ARG A 136 -14.46 -10.96 -2.82
N GLY A 137 -15.02 -11.94 -3.52
CA GLY A 137 -16.24 -12.62 -3.08
C GLY A 137 -16.07 -13.30 -1.72
N VAL A 138 -14.96 -14.03 -1.53
CA VAL A 138 -14.62 -14.66 -0.24
C VAL A 138 -14.48 -13.61 0.86
N LEU A 139 -13.74 -12.52 0.61
CA LEU A 139 -13.56 -11.44 1.57
C LEU A 139 -14.90 -10.80 1.97
N ASN A 140 -15.76 -10.50 1.00
CA ASN A 140 -17.04 -9.82 1.25
C ASN A 140 -18.09 -10.70 1.95
N ILE A 141 -18.04 -12.03 1.77
CA ILE A 141 -19.08 -12.93 2.29
C ILE A 141 -18.65 -13.62 3.59
N ALA A 142 -17.46 -14.22 3.60
CA ALA A 142 -16.95 -14.96 4.75
C ALA A 142 -16.12 -14.07 5.69
N GLY A 143 -15.56 -12.97 5.18
CA GLY A 143 -14.63 -12.15 5.95
C GLY A 143 -13.27 -12.82 6.14
N PRO A 144 -12.26 -12.04 6.54
CA PRO A 144 -10.88 -12.50 6.66
C PRO A 144 -10.68 -13.56 7.73
N VAL A 145 -11.35 -13.44 8.88
CA VAL A 145 -11.21 -14.40 9.99
C VAL A 145 -11.86 -15.74 9.63
N ASN A 146 -13.13 -15.75 9.19
CA ASN A 146 -13.80 -17.03 8.91
C ASN A 146 -13.21 -17.73 7.68
N ALA A 147 -12.79 -16.98 6.65
CA ALA A 147 -12.11 -17.56 5.48
C ALA A 147 -10.66 -17.99 5.76
N ASN A 148 -10.13 -17.72 6.96
CA ASN A 148 -8.74 -17.98 7.34
C ASN A 148 -7.73 -17.36 6.34
N LEU A 149 -7.98 -16.11 5.94
CA LEU A 149 -7.08 -15.39 5.03
C LEU A 149 -5.71 -15.14 5.65
N HIS A 150 -5.64 -15.08 6.98
CA HIS A 150 -4.38 -15.05 7.73
C HIS A 150 -3.44 -16.20 7.31
N ALA A 151 -3.93 -17.44 7.32
CA ALA A 151 -3.12 -18.59 6.91
C ALA A 151 -2.80 -18.61 5.40
N ALA A 152 -3.65 -18.01 4.56
CA ALA A 152 -3.46 -17.97 3.11
C ALA A 152 -2.36 -16.97 2.69
N PHE A 153 -2.28 -15.82 3.36
CA PHE A 153 -1.44 -14.70 2.95
C PHE A 153 -0.26 -14.44 3.89
N LYS A 154 0.02 -15.36 4.82
CA LYS A 154 1.26 -15.36 5.60
C LYS A 154 2.47 -15.56 4.69
N PHE A 155 3.49 -14.71 4.83
CA PHE A 155 4.80 -14.93 4.22
C PHE A 155 5.56 -16.00 5.01
N ARG A 156 6.16 -16.95 4.30
CA ARG A 156 7.02 -17.94 4.94
C ARG A 156 8.43 -17.36 4.92
N GLY A 157 8.84 -16.75 6.03
CA GLY A 157 10.09 -16.00 6.15
C GLY A 157 11.30 -16.74 5.56
N SER A 158 12.27 -15.97 5.06
CA SER A 158 13.48 -16.48 4.39
C SER A 158 14.45 -17.24 5.31
N GLY A 159 14.11 -17.42 6.59
CA GLY A 159 14.86 -18.21 7.56
C GLY A 159 14.64 -19.71 7.36
N GLY A 160 15.26 -20.29 6.32
CA GLY A 160 15.18 -21.74 6.14
C GLY A 160 15.61 -22.30 4.78
N TRP A 161 16.54 -21.67 4.06
CA TRP A 161 17.25 -22.33 2.96
C TRP A 161 18.35 -23.30 3.45
N THR A 162 18.46 -23.52 4.75
CA THR A 162 19.18 -24.67 5.31
C THR A 162 18.19 -25.80 5.57
N GLY A 163 18.23 -26.83 4.73
CA GLY A 163 17.36 -28.00 4.78
C GLY A 163 17.45 -28.78 6.09
N HIS A 164 16.73 -28.34 7.12
CA HIS A 164 16.68 -29.05 8.40
C HIS A 164 15.29 -29.14 9.05
N ASP A 165 14.22 -28.80 8.32
CA ASP A 165 12.84 -28.97 8.79
C ASP A 165 12.05 -30.01 7.98
N ARG A 166 12.78 -30.92 7.31
CA ARG A 166 12.21 -32.09 6.63
C ARG A 166 12.39 -33.41 7.39
N ASP A 167 13.21 -33.46 8.45
CA ASP A 167 13.60 -34.73 9.12
C ASP A 167 13.47 -34.72 10.66
N ARG A 168 12.45 -34.05 11.22
CA ARG A 168 12.12 -34.23 12.67
C ARG A 168 10.76 -34.85 12.95
N ALA A 169 10.00 -35.22 11.91
CA ALA A 169 8.84 -36.09 12.03
C ALA A 169 9.23 -37.54 11.68
N GLY A 170 10.16 -38.14 12.44
CA GLY A 170 10.52 -39.53 12.25
C GLY A 170 11.68 -39.98 13.13
N VAL A 171 11.37 -40.83 14.11
CA VAL A 171 12.33 -41.64 14.91
C VAL A 171 13.15 -40.79 15.90
N TYR A 172 12.81 -40.71 17.18
CA TYR A 172 13.03 -41.74 18.20
C TYR A 172 12.04 -41.57 19.37
N GLY A 173 11.51 -42.68 19.85
CA GLY A 173 10.60 -42.71 20.99
C GLY A 173 11.28 -42.42 22.33
N SER A 174 10.56 -41.71 23.20
CA SER A 174 10.63 -41.93 24.65
C SER A 174 9.26 -41.64 25.25
N ALA A 175 8.81 -42.56 26.08
CA ALA A 175 7.43 -42.76 26.47
C ALA A 175 6.99 -41.89 27.64
N CYS A 176 5.82 -41.23 27.53
CA CYS A 176 4.84 -41.12 28.62
C CYS A 176 3.46 -40.62 28.12
N SER A 177 2.53 -41.58 28.04
CA SER A 177 1.07 -41.50 28.22
C SER A 177 0.38 -40.13 28.28
N SER A 178 -0.53 -39.82 27.35
CA SER A 178 -1.97 -40.16 27.52
C SER A 178 -2.83 -39.66 26.34
N ARG A 179 -3.83 -40.49 26.04
CA ARG A 179 -4.80 -40.45 24.95
C ARG A 179 -5.51 -39.10 24.71
N SER A 180 -5.48 -38.62 23.47
CA SER A 180 -6.69 -38.18 22.75
C SER A 180 -6.51 -38.37 21.25
N LEU A 181 -7.31 -39.26 20.67
CA LEU A 181 -7.34 -39.59 19.23
C LEU A 181 -8.45 -38.77 18.58
N SER A 182 -8.09 -37.69 17.88
CA SER A 182 -8.81 -37.19 16.69
C SER A 182 -8.03 -36.03 16.05
N ASP A 183 -7.04 -36.34 15.23
CA ASP A 183 -6.59 -35.41 14.18
C ASP A 183 -6.29 -36.20 12.91
N SER A 184 -7.31 -36.34 12.07
CA SER A 184 -7.18 -36.74 10.68
C SER A 184 -7.72 -35.60 9.82
N GLY A 185 -6.98 -34.49 9.77
CA GLY A 185 -7.28 -33.36 8.89
C GLY A 185 -6.08 -32.72 8.19
N SER A 186 -4.84 -33.12 8.49
CA SER A 186 -3.67 -32.26 8.21
C SER A 186 -2.84 -32.61 6.96
N GLU A 187 -3.02 -33.77 6.31
CA GLU A 187 -2.06 -34.20 5.26
C GLU A 187 -2.40 -33.87 3.79
N SER A 188 -3.57 -33.30 3.45
CA SER A 188 -4.04 -33.27 2.04
C SER A 188 -4.27 -31.89 1.40
N ASP A 189 -3.72 -30.80 1.94
CA ASP A 189 -4.01 -29.44 1.43
C ASP A 189 -2.85 -28.85 0.61
N TYR A 190 -1.79 -29.62 0.38
CA TYR A 190 -0.61 -29.17 -0.37
C TYR A 190 -0.81 -29.32 -1.87
N ILE A 191 -0.85 -28.19 -2.59
CA ILE A 191 -0.87 -28.17 -4.05
C ILE A 191 0.54 -28.44 -4.57
N ASN A 192 0.71 -29.54 -5.30
CA ASN A 192 1.99 -29.92 -5.89
C ASN A 192 2.24 -29.22 -7.24
N TYR A 193 2.28 -27.88 -7.21
CA TYR A 193 2.46 -27.07 -8.41
C TYR A 193 3.54 -25.99 -8.23
N LYS A 194 4.30 -25.67 -9.29
CA LYS A 194 5.44 -24.73 -9.23
C LYS A 194 5.02 -23.36 -8.72
N LEU A 195 3.89 -22.80 -9.19
CA LEU A 195 3.36 -21.51 -8.69
C LEU A 195 2.83 -21.56 -7.25
N ALA A 196 2.50 -22.75 -6.73
CA ALA A 196 2.11 -22.92 -5.33
C ALA A 196 3.32 -23.18 -4.39
N LYS A 197 4.48 -23.50 -4.97
CA LYS A 197 5.72 -23.80 -4.26
C LYS A 197 6.80 -22.74 -4.57
N GLU A 198 7.75 -23.07 -5.43
CA GLU A 198 8.95 -22.26 -5.70
C GLU A 198 8.66 -20.90 -6.32
N GLN A 199 7.61 -20.81 -7.13
CA GLN A 199 7.20 -19.58 -7.82
C GLN A 199 6.08 -18.84 -7.08
N SER A 200 5.74 -19.27 -5.88
CA SER A 200 4.76 -18.62 -5.02
C SER A 200 5.25 -17.26 -4.55
N LEU A 201 4.39 -16.24 -4.63
CA LEU A 201 4.67 -14.90 -4.10
C LEU A 201 5.14 -14.97 -2.64
N TRP A 202 4.43 -15.76 -1.84
CA TRP A 202 4.59 -15.89 -0.39
C TRP A 202 5.87 -16.63 0.04
N ARG A 203 6.60 -17.20 -0.92
CA ARG A 203 7.90 -17.85 -0.70
C ARG A 203 9.06 -17.12 -1.38
N ARG A 204 8.81 -16.46 -2.52
CA ARG A 204 9.85 -15.76 -3.28
C ARG A 204 10.22 -14.42 -2.68
N ALA A 205 9.25 -13.71 -2.13
CA ALA A 205 9.54 -12.48 -1.41
C ALA A 205 9.92 -12.80 0.04
N PRO A 206 10.88 -12.06 0.63
CA PRO A 206 11.34 -12.31 1.99
C PRO A 206 10.24 -12.00 3.02
N ASP A 207 9.53 -10.89 2.82
CA ASP A 207 8.49 -10.40 3.71
C ASP A 207 7.49 -9.51 2.94
N PHE A 208 6.39 -9.13 3.60
CA PHE A 208 5.38 -8.22 3.04
C PHE A 208 5.95 -6.85 2.66
N TRP A 209 6.88 -6.31 3.44
CA TRP A 209 7.43 -4.96 3.28
C TRP A 209 8.34 -4.85 2.05
N ALA A 210 9.05 -5.91 1.71
CA ALA A 210 9.82 -6.03 0.48
C ALA A 210 8.90 -6.04 -0.75
N VAL A 211 7.79 -6.80 -0.69
CA VAL A 211 6.76 -6.79 -1.74
C VAL A 211 6.16 -5.39 -1.89
N LEU A 212 5.79 -4.76 -0.77
CA LEU A 212 5.19 -3.43 -0.75
C LEU A 212 6.13 -2.39 -1.39
N GLY A 213 7.40 -2.36 -0.97
CA GLY A 213 8.39 -1.44 -1.53
C GLY A 213 8.65 -1.70 -3.00
N TRP A 214 8.72 -2.97 -3.43
CA TRP A 214 8.86 -3.31 -4.85
C TRP A 214 7.66 -2.85 -5.68
N ALA A 215 6.43 -3.07 -5.20
CA ALA A 215 5.22 -2.66 -5.88
C ALA A 215 5.15 -1.13 -6.03
N PHE A 216 5.46 -0.36 -4.98
CA PHE A 216 5.53 1.10 -5.08
C PHE A 216 6.68 1.61 -5.96
N ARG A 217 7.79 0.87 -6.03
CA ARG A 217 8.85 1.16 -6.98
C ARG A 217 8.41 0.92 -8.42
N CYS A 218 7.60 -0.10 -8.67
CA CYS A 218 6.97 -0.31 -9.99
C CYS A 218 6.09 0.89 -10.38
N ALA A 219 5.38 1.50 -9.43
CA ALA A 219 4.57 2.69 -9.68
C ALA A 219 5.38 3.87 -10.25
N ALA A 220 6.62 4.02 -9.80
CA ALA A 220 7.53 5.07 -10.28
C ALA A 220 8.30 4.68 -11.55
N VAL A 221 8.80 3.44 -11.63
CA VAL A 221 9.82 3.03 -12.62
C VAL A 221 9.30 2.04 -13.67
N HIS A 222 8.29 1.25 -13.34
CA HIS A 222 7.78 0.17 -14.20
C HIS A 222 6.25 0.22 -14.38
N PRO A 223 5.70 1.22 -15.11
CA PRO A 223 4.25 1.40 -15.25
C PRO A 223 3.51 0.16 -15.79
N HIS A 224 4.15 -0.61 -16.68
CA HIS A 224 3.59 -1.83 -17.25
C HIS A 224 3.41 -2.97 -16.23
N ARG A 225 4.23 -2.99 -15.16
CA ARG A 225 4.05 -3.90 -14.02
C ARG A 225 3.16 -3.30 -12.95
N TRP A 226 3.21 -1.97 -12.76
CA TRP A 226 2.39 -1.27 -11.80
C TRP A 226 0.90 -1.60 -11.94
N ARG A 227 0.34 -1.66 -13.15
CA ARG A 227 -1.07 -2.01 -13.36
C ARG A 227 -1.51 -3.35 -12.74
N HIS A 228 -0.59 -4.31 -12.59
CA HIS A 228 -0.87 -5.61 -11.98
C HIS A 228 -0.62 -5.56 -10.46
N TRP A 229 0.50 -4.96 -10.05
CA TRP A 229 0.82 -4.74 -8.63
C TRP A 229 -0.20 -3.87 -7.91
N ARG A 230 -0.75 -2.86 -8.58
CA ARG A 230 -1.82 -2.00 -8.09
C ARG A 230 -3.05 -2.81 -7.71
N VAL A 231 -3.54 -3.66 -8.61
CA VAL A 231 -4.73 -4.49 -8.39
C VAL A 231 -4.52 -5.46 -7.21
N TRP A 232 -3.34 -6.06 -7.12
CA TRP A 232 -3.01 -6.94 -6.00
C TRP A 232 -2.88 -6.17 -4.68
N LEU A 233 -2.22 -5.01 -4.68
CA LEU A 233 -2.10 -4.16 -3.48
C LEU A 233 -3.46 -3.64 -3.02
N GLU A 234 -4.34 -3.22 -3.94
CA GLU A 234 -5.71 -2.81 -3.61
C GLU A 234 -6.44 -3.92 -2.85
N PHE A 235 -6.41 -5.15 -3.37
CA PHE A 235 -7.00 -6.31 -2.70
C PHE A 235 -6.33 -6.61 -1.35
N MET A 236 -4.99 -6.60 -1.28
CA MET A 236 -4.30 -6.89 -0.02
C MET A 236 -4.56 -5.84 1.05
N VAL A 237 -4.66 -4.56 0.68
CA VAL A 237 -5.05 -3.49 1.61
C VAL A 237 -6.50 -3.67 2.06
N GLU A 238 -7.42 -4.04 1.16
CA GLU A 238 -8.81 -4.41 1.53
C GLU A 238 -8.83 -5.56 2.56
N VAL A 239 -7.99 -6.59 2.38
CA VAL A 239 -7.88 -7.71 3.33
C VAL A 239 -7.32 -7.25 4.68
N LEU A 240 -6.26 -6.46 4.69
CA LEU A 240 -5.64 -5.97 5.93
C LEU A 240 -6.58 -5.07 6.72
N GLU A 241 -7.29 -4.17 6.05
CA GLU A 241 -8.32 -3.31 6.66
C GLU A 241 -9.47 -4.12 7.22
N ALA A 242 -10.03 -5.05 6.44
CA ALA A 242 -11.13 -5.89 6.90
C ALA A 242 -10.74 -6.79 8.07
N ASP A 243 -9.51 -7.34 8.07
CA ASP A 243 -9.03 -8.23 9.14
C ASP A 243 -8.82 -7.45 10.43
N TRP A 244 -8.19 -6.28 10.32
CA TRP A 244 -8.01 -5.36 11.43
C TRP A 244 -9.35 -4.92 12.03
N ASP A 245 -10.26 -4.40 11.20
CA ASP A 245 -11.54 -3.86 11.66
C ASP A 245 -12.43 -4.96 12.26
N GLN A 246 -12.44 -6.17 11.67
CA GLN A 246 -13.18 -7.31 12.22
C GLN A 246 -12.65 -7.69 13.61
N ARG A 247 -11.32 -7.78 13.77
CA ARG A 247 -10.70 -8.19 15.04
C ARG A 247 -10.82 -7.13 16.12
N LEU A 248 -10.70 -5.86 15.74
CA LEU A 248 -10.93 -4.74 16.66
C LEU A 248 -12.37 -4.77 17.18
N LYS A 249 -13.35 -4.99 16.30
CA LYS A 249 -14.75 -5.15 16.70
C LYS A 249 -14.95 -6.34 17.66
N MET A 250 -14.30 -7.48 17.41
CA MET A 250 -14.35 -8.63 18.32
C MET A 250 -13.78 -8.33 19.71
N ASP A 251 -12.66 -7.59 19.79
CA ASP A 251 -12.09 -7.14 21.06
C ASP A 251 -13.02 -6.14 21.79
N GLU A 252 -13.62 -5.18 21.06
CA GLU A 252 -14.59 -4.20 21.60
C GLU A 252 -15.85 -4.89 22.14
N GLU A 253 -16.43 -5.83 21.39
CA GLU A 253 -17.59 -6.61 21.82
C GLU A 253 -17.29 -7.48 23.05
N GLN A 254 -16.07 -8.06 23.11
CA GLN A 254 -15.64 -8.83 24.26
C GLN A 254 -15.47 -7.96 25.51
N TYR A 255 -14.98 -6.73 25.35
CA TYR A 255 -14.84 -5.76 26.43
C TYR A 255 -16.21 -5.32 26.97
N ASP A 256 -17.14 -4.96 26.08
CA ASP A 256 -18.51 -4.57 26.44
C ASP A 256 -19.26 -5.69 27.18
N PHE A 257 -19.09 -6.93 26.74
CA PHE A 257 -19.68 -8.09 27.41
C PHE A 257 -19.14 -8.29 28.83
N ARG A 258 -17.81 -8.16 29.03
CA ARG A 258 -17.19 -8.24 30.37
C ARG A 258 -17.62 -7.08 31.27
N GLY A 259 -17.77 -5.88 30.72
CA GLY A 259 -18.28 -4.70 31.45
C GLY A 259 -19.71 -4.88 31.96
N ARG A 260 -20.57 -5.59 31.21
CA ARG A 260 -21.97 -5.86 31.59
C ARG A 260 -22.13 -6.96 32.65
N ILE A 261 -21.20 -7.92 32.74
CA ILE A 261 -21.27 -9.03 33.70
C ILE A 261 -20.75 -8.63 35.10
N GLY A 262 -20.33 -7.37 35.29
CA GLY A 262 -20.00 -6.85 36.61
C GLY A 262 -18.79 -7.55 37.20
N SER A 263 -17.63 -7.42 36.56
CA SER A 263 -16.37 -7.82 37.20
C SER A 263 -16.08 -6.87 38.37
N GLN A 264 -16.53 -7.26 39.56
CA GLN A 264 -15.86 -6.92 40.81
C GLN A 264 -14.43 -7.47 40.75
N SER A 265 -13.52 -6.69 40.17
CA SER A 265 -12.09 -7.02 40.15
C SER A 265 -11.31 -5.72 40.28
N ARG A 266 -11.02 -5.41 41.54
CA ARG A 266 -9.88 -4.63 42.04
C ARG A 266 -9.44 -3.44 41.18
N GLU A 267 -9.83 -2.26 41.64
CA GLU A 267 -9.08 -1.02 41.41
C GLU A 267 -7.59 -1.29 41.67
N GLY A 268 -6.75 -1.02 40.66
CA GLY A 268 -5.31 -0.94 40.84
C GLY A 268 -4.43 -1.80 39.93
N THR A 269 -4.65 -1.80 38.62
CA THR A 269 -3.57 -1.73 37.61
C THR A 269 -4.17 -1.29 36.28
N SER A 270 -3.92 -0.04 35.91
CA SER A 270 -4.30 0.54 34.62
C SER A 270 -3.29 0.11 33.54
N GLU A 271 -3.12 -1.19 33.32
CA GLU A 271 -2.17 -1.75 32.35
C GLU A 271 -2.92 -2.60 31.31
N GLY A 272 -2.97 -2.08 30.08
CA GLY A 272 -3.27 -2.81 28.85
C GLY A 272 -4.71 -3.26 28.66
N SER A 273 -5.49 -2.51 27.87
CA SER A 273 -6.58 -3.13 27.11
C SER A 273 -5.98 -4.24 26.26
N ASP A 274 -6.25 -5.50 26.62
CA ASP A 274 -5.69 -6.67 25.95
C ASP A 274 -6.39 -6.85 24.59
N TYR A 275 -5.92 -6.14 23.55
CA TYR A 275 -6.39 -6.24 22.17
C TYR A 275 -5.91 -7.55 21.53
N ARG A 276 -6.33 -8.67 22.12
CA ARG A 276 -5.85 -10.00 21.80
C ARG A 276 -6.20 -10.40 20.37
N MET A 277 -7.44 -10.13 19.93
CA MET A 277 -7.85 -10.49 18.57
C MET A 277 -7.07 -9.67 17.53
N VAL A 278 -6.82 -8.39 17.81
CA VAL A 278 -6.01 -7.50 16.95
C VAL A 278 -4.55 -7.94 16.88
N ARG A 279 -3.96 -8.45 17.97
CA ARG A 279 -2.60 -9.02 17.95
C ARG A 279 -2.48 -10.25 17.05
N ASP A 280 -3.57 -10.99 16.87
CA ASP A 280 -3.64 -12.13 15.95
C ASP A 280 -3.96 -11.70 14.49
N SER A 281 -3.96 -10.39 14.19
CA SER A 281 -4.22 -9.88 12.83
C SER A 281 -3.06 -10.12 11.87
N LEU A 282 -3.37 -10.18 10.57
CA LEU A 282 -2.36 -10.34 9.53
C LEU A 282 -1.36 -9.18 9.50
N LEU A 283 -1.80 -7.95 9.80
CA LEU A 283 -0.91 -6.81 9.94
C LEU A 283 0.05 -6.96 11.12
N ALA A 284 -0.44 -7.38 12.27
CA ALA A 284 0.39 -7.62 13.45
C ALA A 284 1.45 -8.69 13.17
N GLU A 285 1.08 -9.76 12.45
CA GLU A 285 2.05 -10.78 12.05
C GLU A 285 3.14 -10.23 11.10
N TYR A 286 2.79 -9.41 10.11
CA TYR A 286 3.77 -8.75 9.24
C TYR A 286 4.69 -7.77 9.98
N LEU A 287 4.19 -7.11 11.02
CA LEU A 287 4.99 -6.21 11.86
C LEU A 287 5.94 -6.99 12.77
N ASP A 288 5.48 -8.12 13.32
CA ASP A 288 6.31 -9.01 14.13
C ASP A 288 7.40 -9.68 13.31
N ASP A 289 7.11 -10.12 12.09
CA ASP A 289 8.13 -10.62 11.16
C ASP A 289 9.17 -9.53 10.85
N LEU A 290 8.73 -8.29 10.62
CA LEU A 290 9.63 -7.17 10.40
C LEU A 290 10.50 -6.89 11.63
N ARG A 291 9.95 -6.95 12.85
CA ARG A 291 10.71 -6.82 14.11
C ARG A 291 11.73 -7.93 14.30
N ARG A 292 11.37 -9.17 13.94
CA ARG A 292 12.26 -10.34 14.03
C ARG A 292 13.45 -10.21 13.09
N GLU A 293 13.21 -9.73 11.87
CA GLU A 293 14.23 -9.66 10.82
C GLU A 293 15.04 -8.35 10.81
N ARG A 294 14.47 -7.24 11.29
CA ARG A 294 15.05 -5.89 11.17
C ARG A 294 15.15 -5.17 12.51
N LYS A 295 16.27 -4.46 12.71
CA LYS A 295 16.55 -3.73 13.96
C LYS A 295 15.62 -2.54 14.23
N ASN A 296 15.07 -1.92 13.19
CA ASN A 296 14.21 -0.74 13.32
C ASN A 296 12.98 -0.90 12.41
N PRO A 297 11.87 -1.48 12.93
CA PRO A 297 10.69 -1.79 12.14
C PRO A 297 10.03 -0.53 11.57
N LEU A 298 9.90 0.55 12.36
CA LEU A 298 9.35 1.83 11.91
C LEU A 298 10.11 2.36 10.68
N ARG A 299 11.44 2.38 10.74
CA ARG A 299 12.26 2.89 9.64
C ARG A 299 12.08 2.06 8.37
N GLU A 300 12.06 0.73 8.48
CA GLU A 300 11.91 -0.15 7.30
C GLU A 300 10.48 -0.11 6.74
N ALA A 301 9.44 -0.02 7.58
CA ALA A 301 8.07 0.19 7.14
C ALA A 301 7.91 1.52 6.39
N MET A 302 8.48 2.60 6.93
CA MET A 302 8.49 3.91 6.27
C MET A 302 9.30 3.90 4.97
N ARG A 303 10.41 3.17 4.92
CA ARG A 303 11.21 3.00 3.69
C ARG A 303 10.42 2.28 2.61
N ALA A 304 9.72 1.19 2.96
CA ALA A 304 8.85 0.47 2.03
C ALA A 304 7.70 1.36 1.54
N LEU A 305 7.05 2.08 2.45
CA LEU A 305 5.98 3.02 2.16
C LEU A 305 6.44 4.18 1.26
N MET A 306 7.73 4.51 1.23
CA MET A 306 8.32 5.62 0.49
C MET A 306 9.32 5.17 -0.60
N ALA A 307 9.29 3.92 -1.04
CA ALA A 307 10.25 3.30 -1.98
C ALA A 307 10.28 3.88 -3.43
N PHE A 308 9.75 5.08 -3.64
CA PHE A 308 9.82 5.86 -4.89
C PHE A 308 10.71 7.10 -4.76
N THR A 309 11.04 7.53 -3.54
CA THR A 309 11.84 8.73 -3.28
C THR A 309 13.33 8.44 -3.23
N ASP A 310 13.68 7.20 -2.87
CA ASP A 310 15.03 6.83 -2.49
C ASP A 310 15.71 6.11 -3.67
N ASP A 311 16.59 6.83 -4.37
CA ASP A 311 17.51 6.27 -5.37
C ASP A 311 18.73 5.60 -4.71
N ASP A 312 18.66 5.28 -3.41
CA ASP A 312 19.75 4.65 -2.68
C ASP A 312 20.09 3.31 -3.36
N PRO A 313 21.35 3.09 -3.79
CA PRO A 313 21.76 1.79 -4.30
C PRO A 313 21.45 0.63 -3.34
N ALA A 314 21.38 0.87 -2.03
CA ALA A 314 20.95 -0.11 -1.04
C ALA A 314 19.47 -0.50 -1.22
N ASP A 315 18.59 0.44 -1.57
CA ASP A 315 17.16 0.20 -1.82
C ASP A 315 16.94 -0.69 -3.04
N LYS A 316 17.83 -0.58 -4.04
CA LYS A 316 17.80 -1.47 -5.21
C LYS A 316 18.03 -2.93 -4.84
N ASN A 317 18.79 -3.17 -3.77
CA ASN A 317 19.07 -4.50 -3.26
C ASN A 317 17.97 -5.03 -2.33
N VAL A 318 17.20 -4.14 -1.67
CA VAL A 318 16.10 -4.52 -0.78
C VAL A 318 14.82 -4.79 -1.58
N TYR A 319 14.48 -3.88 -2.51
CA TYR A 319 13.29 -3.99 -3.35
C TYR A 319 13.66 -4.54 -4.72
N ARG A 320 13.90 -5.85 -4.76
CA ARG A 320 14.19 -6.61 -5.98
C ARG A 320 12.90 -7.06 -6.65
N GLU A 321 13.02 -7.40 -7.93
CA GLU A 321 11.97 -8.14 -8.63
C GLU A 321 11.59 -9.39 -7.84
N VAL A 322 10.30 -9.56 -7.59
CA VAL A 322 9.80 -10.75 -6.90
C VAL A 322 9.86 -11.93 -7.86
N PHE A 323 9.50 -11.72 -9.13
CA PHE A 323 9.52 -12.73 -10.18
C PHE A 323 10.63 -12.45 -11.19
N ASP A 324 11.22 -13.52 -11.71
CA ASP A 324 12.42 -13.41 -12.54
C ASP A 324 12.18 -12.56 -13.81
N LYS A 325 12.97 -11.50 -13.91
CA LYS A 325 13.00 -10.57 -15.04
C LYS A 325 11.67 -9.81 -15.20
N GLU A 326 10.81 -9.69 -14.19
CA GLU A 326 9.45 -9.17 -14.41
C GLU A 326 9.39 -7.75 -14.98
N SER A 327 10.42 -6.92 -14.82
CA SER A 327 10.48 -5.57 -15.39
C SER A 327 10.81 -5.53 -16.89
N LEU A 328 11.24 -6.64 -17.51
CA LEU A 328 11.55 -6.66 -18.95
C LEU A 328 10.30 -6.88 -19.78
N ILE A 329 10.05 -5.95 -20.72
CA ILE A 329 8.95 -5.98 -21.69
C ILE A 329 9.38 -6.79 -22.92
N GLY A 330 8.55 -7.75 -23.35
CA GLY A 330 8.72 -8.52 -24.59
C GLY A 330 9.12 -9.98 -24.40
N PRO A 331 8.90 -10.84 -25.41
CA PRO A 331 9.31 -12.24 -25.36
C PRO A 331 10.82 -12.35 -25.21
N ARG A 332 11.27 -13.32 -24.40
CA ARG A 332 12.70 -13.64 -24.23
C ARG A 332 13.25 -13.89 -25.63
N ASN A 333 14.22 -13.09 -26.10
CA ASN A 333 14.91 -13.34 -27.36
C ASN A 333 15.78 -14.61 -27.21
N SER A 334 15.17 -15.79 -27.13
CA SER A 334 15.84 -17.07 -27.28
C SER A 334 16.07 -17.36 -28.76
N LYS A 335 16.63 -16.40 -29.51
CA LYS A 335 17.23 -16.70 -30.82
C LYS A 335 18.61 -17.31 -30.60
N ARG A 336 18.69 -18.43 -29.88
CA ARG A 336 19.73 -19.42 -30.21
C ARG A 336 19.20 -20.08 -31.49
N LYS A 337 19.67 -19.61 -32.65
CA LYS A 337 19.53 -20.34 -33.91
C LYS A 337 20.18 -21.71 -33.69
N ARG A 338 19.39 -22.73 -33.33
CA ARG A 338 19.83 -24.12 -33.50
C ARG A 338 20.04 -24.29 -35.01
N ALA A 339 21.27 -24.60 -35.40
CA ALA A 339 21.58 -24.90 -36.80
C ALA A 339 20.68 -26.07 -37.25
N PRO A 340 20.16 -26.07 -38.49
CA PRO A 340 19.36 -27.18 -38.97
C PRO A 340 20.26 -28.41 -39.04
N THR A 341 20.06 -29.37 -38.13
CA THR A 341 20.70 -30.68 -38.18
C THR A 341 20.22 -31.37 -39.46
N VAL A 342 21.15 -31.68 -40.36
CA VAL A 342 20.86 -32.31 -41.66
C VAL A 342 20.42 -33.76 -41.39
N LEU A 343 19.25 -34.13 -41.90
CA LEU A 343 18.71 -35.50 -41.85
C LEU A 343 19.54 -36.41 -42.77
N ASP A 344 20.24 -37.39 -42.20
CA ASP A 344 20.98 -38.41 -42.95
C ASP A 344 20.31 -39.78 -42.75
N LEU A 345 19.44 -40.12 -43.72
CA LEU A 345 18.63 -41.35 -43.73
C LEU A 345 19.48 -42.62 -43.97
N GLU A 346 20.68 -42.50 -44.53
CA GLU A 346 21.55 -43.65 -44.78
C GLU A 346 22.32 -44.10 -43.53
N LYS A 347 22.41 -43.24 -42.50
CA LYS A 347 23.13 -43.51 -41.26
C LYS A 347 22.25 -43.70 -40.02
N ASN A 348 20.94 -43.87 -40.17
CA ASN A 348 19.98 -43.97 -39.05
C ASN A 348 20.05 -42.78 -38.06
N GLN A 349 20.45 -41.58 -38.53
CA GLN A 349 20.37 -40.36 -37.73
C GLN A 349 19.01 -39.68 -37.97
N PHE A 350 18.01 -40.14 -37.23
CA PHE A 350 16.70 -39.51 -37.20
C PHE A 350 16.80 -38.23 -36.38
N GLY A 351 16.43 -37.09 -36.96
CA GLY A 351 16.32 -35.85 -36.20
C GLY A 351 15.24 -36.00 -35.12
N ASP A 352 15.59 -35.68 -33.88
CA ASP A 352 14.80 -35.86 -32.68
C ASP A 352 13.48 -35.05 -32.74
N TYR A 353 12.42 -35.63 -33.32
CA TYR A 353 11.12 -34.97 -33.47
C TYR A 353 10.21 -35.07 -32.23
N MET A 354 10.74 -35.54 -31.09
CA MET A 354 9.96 -35.83 -29.87
C MET A 354 10.29 -34.92 -28.67
N ASP A 355 10.89 -33.74 -28.89
CA ASP A 355 11.15 -32.75 -27.83
C ASP A 355 10.28 -31.47 -27.97
N TRP A 356 8.99 -31.64 -28.30
CA TRP A 356 8.01 -30.55 -28.36
C TRP A 356 7.07 -30.52 -27.13
N GLY A 357 7.48 -31.15 -26.03
CA GLY A 357 6.73 -31.15 -24.77
C GLY A 357 7.59 -31.22 -23.51
N ASN A 358 8.91 -31.03 -23.63
CA ASN A 358 9.85 -31.04 -22.51
C ASN A 358 10.87 -29.90 -22.62
N ASP A 359 10.40 -28.66 -22.79
CA ASP A 359 11.10 -27.46 -22.33
C ASP A 359 11.09 -27.43 -20.80
N GLY A 360 11.82 -28.41 -20.25
CA GLY A 360 12.25 -28.49 -18.87
C GLY A 360 12.99 -27.21 -18.51
N PHE A 361 12.57 -26.64 -17.39
CA PHE A 361 13.43 -25.86 -16.52
C PHE A 361 14.69 -26.68 -16.24
N ASP A 362 15.78 -26.36 -16.93
CA ASP A 362 17.10 -26.92 -16.69
C ASP A 362 18.04 -25.73 -16.43
N ASP A 363 18.27 -25.46 -15.14
CA ASP A 363 19.34 -24.57 -14.67
C ASP A 363 20.41 -25.49 -14.06
N GLU A 364 21.21 -26.12 -14.93
CA GLU A 364 22.54 -26.62 -14.57
C GLU A 364 23.55 -25.47 -14.75
N ASP A 365 23.88 -24.79 -13.66
CA ASP A 365 25.06 -23.92 -13.58
C ASP A 365 26.28 -24.81 -13.26
N GLU A 366 27.02 -25.25 -14.29
CA GLU A 366 28.39 -25.72 -14.11
C GLU A 366 29.36 -24.52 -14.07
N ASP A 367 29.84 -24.22 -12.87
CA ASP A 367 30.99 -23.35 -12.63
C ASP A 367 32.27 -23.98 -13.23
N VAL A 368 32.70 -23.48 -14.39
CA VAL A 368 34.06 -23.72 -14.90
C VAL A 368 35.00 -22.59 -14.50
N GLU A 369 35.71 -22.87 -13.42
CA GLU A 369 36.94 -22.23 -12.98
C GLU A 369 38.00 -22.27 -14.11
N ALA A 370 38.54 -21.12 -14.52
CA ALA A 370 39.72 -21.08 -15.39
C ALA A 370 40.67 -19.97 -14.92
N GLY A 371 41.73 -20.41 -14.25
CA GLY A 371 42.83 -19.60 -13.78
C GLY A 371 43.69 -19.00 -14.88
N LEU A 372 44.20 -17.81 -14.55
CA LEU A 372 45.48 -17.19 -14.91
C LEU A 372 46.37 -17.95 -15.92
N LEU A 373 46.82 -17.26 -16.98
CA LEU A 373 48.24 -17.07 -17.29
C LEU A 373 48.46 -15.95 -18.34
N SER A 374 49.54 -15.21 -18.12
CA SER A 374 50.00 -13.98 -18.77
C SER A 374 50.79 -14.25 -20.06
N SER A 375 50.70 -13.36 -21.05
CA SER A 375 51.87 -12.91 -21.83
C SER A 375 51.63 -11.58 -22.56
N SER A 376 52.72 -10.81 -22.67
CA SER A 376 52.84 -9.36 -22.83
C SER A 376 52.71 -8.83 -24.28
N PRO A 377 52.70 -7.49 -24.50
CA PRO A 377 52.21 -6.81 -25.70
C PRO A 377 53.32 -6.46 -26.71
N THR A 378 52.94 -6.22 -27.96
CA THR A 378 53.73 -5.38 -28.89
C THR A 378 52.83 -4.50 -29.76
N PRO A 379 53.32 -3.32 -30.19
CA PRO A 379 52.51 -2.13 -30.41
C PRO A 379 52.34 -1.80 -31.90
N THR A 380 51.16 -1.36 -32.32
CA THR A 380 51.04 -0.63 -33.59
C THR A 380 50.09 0.57 -33.50
N THR A 381 50.73 1.73 -33.66
CA THR A 381 50.27 2.94 -34.36
C THR A 381 48.98 3.64 -33.91
N ARG A 382 49.22 4.72 -33.17
CA ARG A 382 48.36 5.89 -33.01
C ARG A 382 47.80 6.38 -34.36
N ARG A 383 46.48 6.51 -34.46
CA ARG A 383 45.84 7.54 -35.28
C ARG A 383 44.90 8.37 -34.41
N ALA A 384 45.16 9.67 -34.46
CA ALA A 384 44.57 10.70 -33.63
C ALA A 384 43.12 11.03 -34.04
N GLY A 385 42.35 11.48 -33.03
CA GLY A 385 41.43 12.60 -33.19
C GLY A 385 40.04 12.28 -33.73
N ARG A 386 39.18 11.69 -32.90
CA ARG A 386 37.73 11.96 -32.99
C ARG A 386 37.25 12.37 -31.61
N PRO A 387 36.64 13.57 -31.44
CA PRO A 387 36.21 14.03 -30.12
C PRO A 387 35.14 13.07 -29.61
N ARG A 388 35.47 12.38 -28.52
CA ARG A 388 34.57 11.56 -27.74
C ARG A 388 33.49 12.50 -27.24
N LYS A 389 32.29 12.42 -27.83
CA LYS A 389 31.08 12.98 -27.22
C LYS A 389 31.01 12.39 -25.81
N THR A 390 31.33 13.23 -24.83
CA THR A 390 30.96 12.97 -23.45
C THR A 390 29.46 12.71 -23.47
N PRO A 391 28.96 11.59 -22.92
CA PRO A 391 27.54 11.49 -22.68
C PRO A 391 27.19 12.69 -21.81
N ALA A 392 26.24 13.49 -22.27
CA ALA A 392 25.68 14.56 -21.48
C ALA A 392 25.43 13.99 -20.08
N LYS A 393 25.92 14.69 -19.04
CA LYS A 393 25.44 14.48 -17.68
C LYS A 393 23.92 14.50 -17.81
N LEU A 394 23.29 13.34 -17.65
CA LEU A 394 21.87 13.27 -17.38
C LEU A 394 21.73 14.08 -16.10
N ASP A 395 21.14 15.26 -16.24
CA ASP A 395 20.63 16.04 -15.12
C ASP A 395 19.91 15.06 -14.19
N ALA A 396 20.20 15.15 -12.89
CA ALA A 396 19.51 14.36 -11.87
C ALA A 396 18.01 14.35 -12.21
N PRO A 397 17.36 13.18 -12.31
CA PRO A 397 15.98 13.14 -12.75
C PRO A 397 15.18 13.94 -11.73
N SER A 398 14.73 15.13 -12.12
CA SER A 398 13.67 15.80 -11.41
C SER A 398 12.53 14.78 -11.38
N LEU A 399 12.25 14.22 -10.20
CA LEU A 399 11.23 13.20 -9.96
C LEU A 399 9.92 13.74 -10.53
N ARG A 400 9.59 13.36 -11.77
CA ARG A 400 8.35 13.80 -12.44
C ARG A 400 7.24 12.97 -11.84
N VAL A 401 6.16 13.64 -11.43
CA VAL A 401 4.95 12.96 -10.98
C VAL A 401 4.42 12.16 -12.17
N SER A 402 4.51 10.83 -12.08
CA SER A 402 3.90 9.90 -13.03
C SER A 402 2.49 9.54 -12.58
N ASP A 403 1.67 9.05 -13.50
CA ASP A 403 0.34 8.52 -13.18
C ASP A 403 0.43 7.40 -12.14
N GLY A 404 1.45 6.54 -12.24
CA GLY A 404 1.68 5.48 -11.26
C GLY A 404 1.99 6.02 -9.85
N ILE A 405 2.77 7.10 -9.72
CA ILE A 405 3.00 7.74 -8.42
C ILE A 405 1.69 8.29 -7.87
N THR A 406 0.91 8.99 -8.70
CA THR A 406 -0.39 9.57 -8.33
C THR A 406 -1.35 8.50 -7.83
N ASP A 407 -1.51 7.42 -8.58
CA ASP A 407 -2.35 6.26 -8.24
C ASP A 407 -1.90 5.53 -6.97
N SER A 408 -0.60 5.60 -6.64
CA SER A 408 -0.06 4.92 -5.46
C SER A 408 -0.36 5.65 -4.15
N VAL A 409 -0.60 6.96 -4.17
CA VAL A 409 -0.76 7.76 -2.93
C VAL A 409 -1.95 7.32 -2.08
N PRO A 410 -3.16 7.06 -2.61
CA PRO A 410 -4.27 6.55 -1.82
C PRO A 410 -3.95 5.25 -1.07
N LEU A 411 -3.26 4.31 -1.73
CA LEU A 411 -2.83 3.05 -1.10
C LEU A 411 -1.82 3.29 0.02
N ARG A 412 -0.88 4.22 -0.15
CA ARG A 412 0.07 4.59 0.90
C ARG A 412 -0.63 5.17 2.12
N LEU A 413 -1.61 6.04 1.91
CA LEU A 413 -2.37 6.65 3.01
C LEU A 413 -3.24 5.62 3.75
N ARG A 414 -3.86 4.69 3.04
CA ARG A 414 -4.59 3.56 3.66
C ARG A 414 -3.69 2.65 4.49
N ILE A 415 -2.49 2.34 3.99
CA ILE A 415 -1.48 1.59 4.77
C ILE A 415 -0.99 2.42 5.96
N PHE A 416 -0.78 3.72 5.81
CA PHE A 416 -0.42 4.60 6.91
C PHE A 416 -1.51 4.66 7.99
N ARG A 417 -2.80 4.67 7.60
CA ARG A 417 -3.93 4.53 8.54
C ARG A 417 -3.80 3.24 9.36
N LEU A 418 -3.52 2.11 8.70
CA LEU A 418 -3.31 0.83 9.39
C LEU A 418 -2.12 0.87 10.35
N LEU A 419 -0.99 1.45 9.93
CA LEU A 419 0.17 1.66 10.80
C LEU A 419 -0.15 2.57 11.99
N SER A 420 -0.95 3.62 11.79
CA SER A 420 -1.41 4.49 12.87
C SER A 420 -2.34 3.77 13.84
N ALA A 421 -3.16 2.83 13.36
CA ALA A 421 -3.95 1.98 14.23
C ALA A 421 -3.03 1.01 15.01
N ALA A 422 -2.06 0.37 14.35
CA ALA A 422 -1.10 -0.51 15.02
C ALA A 422 -0.30 0.21 16.12
N ALA A 423 0.21 1.42 15.85
CA ALA A 423 0.91 2.21 16.86
C ALA A 423 0.03 2.61 18.05
N LYS A 424 -1.29 2.74 17.85
CA LYS A 424 -2.25 3.08 18.91
C LYS A 424 -2.67 1.86 19.74
N TYR A 425 -2.98 0.75 19.08
CA TYR A 425 -3.62 -0.41 19.71
C TYR A 425 -2.62 -1.49 20.15
N ILE A 426 -1.49 -1.62 19.47
CA ILE A 426 -0.44 -2.61 19.73
C ILE A 426 0.99 -1.99 19.62
N PRO A 427 1.28 -0.89 20.34
CA PRO A 427 2.59 -0.21 20.25
C PRO A 427 3.78 -1.14 20.51
N GLU A 428 3.60 -2.14 21.37
CA GLU A 428 4.61 -3.16 21.69
C GLU A 428 5.00 -4.04 20.49
N HIS A 429 4.14 -4.11 19.47
CA HIS A 429 4.38 -4.81 18.21
C HIS A 429 4.95 -3.93 17.10
N PHE A 430 5.00 -2.60 17.28
CA PHE A 430 5.45 -1.69 16.23
C PHE A 430 6.29 -0.50 16.73
N CYS A 431 5.65 0.60 17.12
CA CYS A 431 6.28 1.81 17.64
C CYS A 431 5.24 2.69 18.34
N GLU A 432 5.73 3.75 18.99
CA GLU A 432 4.88 4.79 19.55
C GLU A 432 4.21 5.63 18.46
N VAL A 433 2.99 6.13 18.74
CA VAL A 433 2.21 6.93 17.77
C VAL A 433 2.97 8.19 17.35
N HIS A 434 3.59 8.90 18.30
CA HIS A 434 4.29 10.14 17.98
C HIS A 434 5.49 9.92 17.03
N GLU A 435 6.27 8.86 17.25
CA GLU A 435 7.40 8.49 16.39
C GLU A 435 6.96 8.18 14.96
N LEU A 436 5.81 7.51 14.81
CA LEU A 436 5.23 7.20 13.51
C LEU A 436 4.89 8.47 12.72
N TYR A 437 4.15 9.40 13.35
CA TYR A 437 3.72 10.63 12.70
C TYR A 437 4.91 11.54 12.39
N GLU A 438 5.88 11.66 13.30
CA GLU A 438 7.12 12.41 13.07
C GLU A 438 7.92 11.84 11.88
N SER A 439 8.11 10.51 11.84
CA SER A 439 8.83 9.86 10.76
C SER A 439 8.15 10.07 9.40
N PHE A 440 6.83 9.98 9.36
CA PHE A 440 6.05 10.14 8.13
C PHE A 440 5.96 11.60 7.68
N SER A 441 5.72 12.55 8.59
CA SER A 441 5.68 13.98 8.29
C SER A 441 7.01 14.48 7.74
N THR A 442 8.13 14.04 8.34
CA THR A 442 9.47 14.40 7.88
C THR A 442 9.73 13.92 6.45
N ARG A 443 9.28 12.70 6.11
CA ARG A 443 9.41 12.15 4.75
C ARG A 443 8.49 12.84 3.75
N ILE A 444 7.25 13.17 4.12
CA ILE A 444 6.35 13.94 3.24
C ILE A 444 6.93 15.32 2.99
N ARG A 445 7.40 16.00 4.04
CA ARG A 445 7.96 17.35 3.97
C ARG A 445 9.17 17.44 3.05
N SER A 446 9.99 16.39 2.96
CA SER A 446 11.15 16.33 2.07
C SER A 446 10.80 16.14 0.58
N LEU A 447 9.57 15.72 0.26
CA LEU A 447 9.12 15.52 -1.13
C LEU A 447 9.11 16.83 -1.93
N PRO A 448 9.39 16.80 -3.24
CA PRO A 448 9.13 17.94 -4.12
C PRO A 448 7.67 18.39 -4.05
N LEU A 449 7.42 19.70 -4.15
CA LEU A 449 6.08 20.30 -4.05
C LEU A 449 4.96 19.56 -4.82
N PRO A 450 5.13 19.12 -6.08
CA PRO A 450 4.07 18.39 -6.80
C PRO A 450 3.67 17.06 -6.11
N MET A 451 4.63 16.37 -5.50
CA MET A 451 4.39 15.10 -4.79
C MET A 451 3.84 15.36 -3.39
N PHE A 452 4.41 16.33 -2.67
CA PHE A 452 3.88 16.78 -1.39
C PHE A 452 2.38 17.08 -1.46
N ARG A 453 1.97 17.79 -2.53
CA ARG A 453 0.58 18.15 -2.80
C ARG A 453 -0.35 16.93 -2.84
N LEU A 454 0.11 15.82 -3.42
CA LEU A 454 -0.70 14.59 -3.47
C LEU A 454 -1.04 14.06 -2.07
N PHE A 455 -0.13 14.18 -1.09
CA PHE A 455 -0.37 13.69 0.28
C PHE A 455 -1.22 14.66 1.11
N VAL A 456 -1.09 15.97 0.88
CA VAL A 456 -1.77 17.01 1.67
C VAL A 456 -3.16 17.34 1.14
N GLU A 457 -3.34 17.36 -0.18
CA GLU A 457 -4.65 17.58 -0.81
C GLU A 457 -5.45 16.27 -0.99
N SER A 458 -4.95 15.16 -0.44
CA SER A 458 -5.61 13.86 -0.55
C SER A 458 -7.02 13.86 0.03
N HIS A 459 -7.93 13.29 -0.75
CA HIS A 459 -9.37 13.20 -0.53
C HIS A 459 -9.69 12.52 0.81
N THR A 460 -10.72 13.05 1.48
CA THR A 460 -11.24 12.75 2.82
C THR A 460 -11.62 11.27 3.08
N THR A 461 -11.32 10.35 2.16
CA THR A 461 -11.67 8.92 2.24
C THR A 461 -10.52 8.02 2.70
N ASN A 462 -9.26 8.46 2.64
CA ASN A 462 -8.10 7.56 2.87
C ASN A 462 -7.58 7.57 4.32
N LEU A 463 -7.72 8.69 5.02
CA LEU A 463 -7.35 8.82 6.42
C LEU A 463 -8.60 9.22 7.23
N PRO A 464 -8.80 8.67 8.44
CA PRO A 464 -9.74 9.25 9.38
C PRO A 464 -9.39 10.71 9.67
N ASP A 465 -10.42 11.52 9.89
CA ASP A 465 -10.31 12.95 10.20
C ASP A 465 -9.24 13.29 11.25
N PHE A 466 -9.23 12.57 12.37
CA PHE A 466 -8.23 12.79 13.43
C PHE A 466 -6.80 12.54 12.94
N ALA A 467 -6.58 11.48 12.15
CA ALA A 467 -5.26 11.14 11.62
C ALA A 467 -4.80 12.16 10.57
N GLN A 468 -5.72 12.65 9.74
CA GLN A 468 -5.42 13.70 8.78
C GLN A 468 -5.01 15.00 9.48
N VAL A 469 -5.77 15.42 10.51
CA VAL A 469 -5.43 16.62 11.30
C VAL A 469 -4.07 16.46 11.96
N THR A 470 -3.81 15.35 12.66
CA THR A 470 -2.53 15.10 13.32
C THR A 470 -1.37 15.17 12.32
N LEU A 471 -1.51 14.55 11.14
CA LEU A 471 -0.49 14.61 10.10
C LEU A 471 -0.22 16.04 9.62
N LEU A 472 -1.28 16.79 9.29
CA LEU A 472 -1.16 18.17 8.83
C LEU A 472 -0.53 19.08 9.92
N ARG A 473 -0.84 18.83 11.19
CA ARG A 473 -0.23 19.50 12.33
C ARG A 473 1.27 19.20 12.43
N CYS A 474 1.68 17.93 12.42
CA CYS A 474 3.10 17.55 12.45
C CYS A 474 3.88 18.22 11.30
N ILE A 475 3.35 18.19 10.08
CA ILE A 475 3.96 18.86 8.92
C ILE A 475 4.06 20.38 9.13
N THR A 476 3.01 21.00 9.68
CA THR A 476 2.98 22.45 9.96
C THR A 476 4.02 22.84 11.00
N GLU A 477 4.12 22.07 12.08
CA GLU A 477 5.07 22.30 13.16
C GLU A 477 6.52 22.19 12.68
N GLU A 478 6.83 21.19 11.84
CA GLU A 478 8.15 21.11 11.22
C GLU A 478 8.41 22.33 10.29
N LEU A 479 7.41 22.80 9.54
CA LEU A 479 7.56 23.86 8.54
C LEU A 479 7.73 25.24 9.17
N LEU A 480 7.15 25.46 10.36
CA LEU A 480 7.21 26.72 11.08
C LEU A 480 8.53 26.88 11.88
N PRO A 481 8.95 28.11 12.17
CA PRO A 481 10.05 28.33 13.11
C PRO A 481 9.65 27.90 14.52
N ASN A 482 10.62 27.47 15.33
CA ASN A 482 10.42 27.14 16.74
C ASN A 482 9.71 28.27 17.48
N SER A 483 8.75 27.92 18.35
CA SER A 483 7.83 28.86 19.01
C SER A 483 8.56 29.99 19.75
N SER A 484 9.66 29.65 20.43
CA SER A 484 10.49 30.60 21.20
C SER A 484 11.21 31.63 20.33
N GLY A 485 11.53 31.30 19.08
CA GLY A 485 12.31 32.16 18.19
C GLY A 485 11.47 33.12 17.33
N ALA A 486 10.17 32.86 17.17
CA ALA A 486 9.29 33.61 16.28
C ALA A 486 8.16 34.38 16.99
N ASN A 487 8.20 34.46 18.34
CA ASN A 487 7.11 35.00 19.15
C ASN A 487 5.75 34.39 18.77
N ARG A 488 5.77 33.06 18.58
CA ARG A 488 4.61 32.25 18.21
C ARG A 488 4.10 31.55 19.47
N PRO A 489 2.83 31.75 19.87
CA PRO A 489 2.24 31.02 21.00
C PRO A 489 2.30 29.49 20.80
N CYS A 490 2.45 28.73 21.88
CA CYS A 490 2.31 27.29 21.81
C CYS A 490 0.82 26.92 21.66
N PRO A 491 0.44 25.97 20.79
CA PRO A 491 -0.95 25.49 20.71
C PRO A 491 -1.52 25.07 22.08
N ALA A 492 -0.71 24.41 22.91
CA ALA A 492 -1.05 24.02 24.28
C ALA A 492 -1.44 25.20 25.19
N ASP A 493 -0.96 26.42 24.92
CA ASP A 493 -1.28 27.61 25.72
C ASP A 493 -2.59 28.27 25.28
N VAL A 494 -3.00 28.04 24.02
CA VAL A 494 -4.19 28.68 23.41
C VAL A 494 -5.44 27.85 23.64
N ASP A 495 -5.35 26.53 23.43
CA ASP A 495 -6.47 25.60 23.58
C ASP A 495 -5.94 24.23 24.05
N PRO A 496 -5.73 24.06 25.37
CA PRO A 496 -5.09 22.88 25.93
C PRO A 496 -5.92 21.60 25.73
N ASP A 497 -7.25 21.71 25.74
CA ASP A 497 -8.14 20.55 25.64
C ASP A 497 -8.12 19.96 24.22
N ILE A 498 -8.15 20.80 23.19
CA ILE A 498 -8.04 20.37 21.80
C ILE A 498 -6.61 19.94 21.47
N ASP A 499 -5.60 20.66 21.99
CA ASP A 499 -4.21 20.30 21.76
C ASP A 499 -3.86 18.92 22.32
N PHE A 500 -4.30 18.63 23.55
CA PHE A 500 -4.12 17.32 24.19
C PHE A 500 -4.72 16.17 23.37
N GLN A 501 -5.82 16.42 22.65
CA GLN A 501 -6.47 15.45 21.78
C GLN A 501 -5.78 15.32 20.41
N GLY A 502 -4.73 16.09 20.13
CA GLY A 502 -4.11 16.19 18.80
C GLY A 502 -5.01 16.87 17.77
N GLY A 503 -6.06 17.56 18.20
CA GLY A 503 -7.04 18.21 17.33
C GLY A 503 -6.59 19.58 16.82
N ILE A 504 -7.47 20.28 16.12
CA ILE A 504 -7.24 21.65 15.65
C ILE A 504 -8.48 22.51 15.92
N SER A 505 -8.28 23.71 16.46
CA SER A 505 -9.32 24.71 16.68
C SER A 505 -9.04 25.99 15.89
N LEU A 506 -10.06 26.83 15.72
CA LEU A 506 -9.93 28.09 15.01
C LEU A 506 -8.94 29.03 15.73
N ASP A 507 -8.95 29.05 17.07
CA ASP A 507 -8.02 29.85 17.87
C ASP A 507 -6.57 29.41 17.68
N ILE A 508 -6.29 28.10 17.68
CA ILE A 508 -4.95 27.58 17.35
C ILE A 508 -4.53 28.03 15.94
N MET A 509 -5.44 27.94 14.96
CA MET A 509 -5.15 28.39 13.60
C MET A 509 -4.85 29.89 13.53
N GLU A 510 -5.66 30.73 14.17
CA GLU A 510 -5.54 32.19 14.16
C GLU A 510 -4.29 32.69 14.88
N GLN A 511 -3.93 32.08 16.01
CA GLN A 511 -2.89 32.59 16.89
C GLN A 511 -1.54 31.90 16.68
N CYS A 512 -1.53 30.60 16.37
CA CYS A 512 -0.30 29.81 16.31
C CYS A 512 0.18 29.57 14.86
N PHE A 513 -0.71 29.44 13.88
CA PHE A 513 -0.33 28.89 12.56
C PHE A 513 -0.48 29.89 11.40
N LEU A 514 -1.70 30.37 11.11
CA LEU A 514 -2.01 31.21 9.95
C LEU A 514 -1.13 32.47 9.80
N PRO A 515 -0.82 33.23 10.87
CA PRO A 515 -0.08 34.49 10.77
C PRO A 515 1.39 34.37 10.36
N PHE A 516 1.94 33.15 10.34
CA PHE A 516 3.37 32.93 10.23
C PHE A 516 3.79 32.43 8.83
N ALA A 517 5.06 32.67 8.52
CA ALA A 517 5.72 32.16 7.34
C ALA A 517 6.59 30.95 7.70
N ALA A 518 6.90 30.10 6.72
CA ALA A 518 7.74 28.93 6.93
C ALA A 518 9.11 29.33 7.48
N ALA A 519 9.77 28.46 8.25
CA ALA A 519 11.09 28.71 8.82
C ALA A 519 12.10 29.12 7.74
N ARG A 520 12.08 28.39 6.63
CA ARG A 520 12.96 28.59 5.47
C ARG A 520 12.44 29.69 4.54
N VAL A 521 13.39 30.31 3.82
CA VAL A 521 13.14 31.45 2.92
C VAL A 521 12.81 31.01 1.49
N THR A 522 12.62 29.72 1.25
CA THR A 522 12.34 29.19 -0.09
C THR A 522 10.88 29.39 -0.46
N ALA A 523 10.60 29.59 -1.76
CA ALA A 523 9.21 29.65 -2.25
C ALA A 523 8.50 28.31 -2.03
N GLU A 524 9.21 27.20 -2.19
CA GLU A 524 8.67 25.85 -2.01
C GLU A 524 8.21 25.58 -0.57
N ASP A 525 9.01 25.89 0.45
CA ASP A 525 8.62 25.68 1.85
C ASP A 525 7.40 26.53 2.24
N ASN A 526 7.33 27.77 1.75
CA ASN A 526 6.18 28.65 2.00
C ASN A 526 4.93 28.21 1.22
N ALA A 527 5.07 27.66 0.02
CA ALA A 527 3.98 27.06 -0.73
C ALA A 527 3.44 25.80 -0.02
N LYS A 528 4.32 24.90 0.44
CA LYS A 528 3.96 23.72 1.23
C LYS A 528 3.20 24.12 2.50
N LEU A 529 3.71 25.10 3.24
CA LEU A 529 3.03 25.61 4.44
C LEU A 529 1.65 26.16 4.08
N SER A 530 1.52 26.97 3.03
CA SER A 530 0.24 27.54 2.63
C SER A 530 -0.79 26.47 2.27
N LEU A 531 -0.38 25.41 1.58
CA LEU A 531 -1.26 24.26 1.26
C LEU A 531 -1.77 23.56 2.51
N VAL A 532 -0.90 23.28 3.48
CA VAL A 532 -1.28 22.57 4.72
C VAL A 532 -2.24 23.43 5.56
N LEU A 533 -1.96 24.73 5.66
CA LEU A 533 -2.84 25.68 6.36
C LEU A 533 -4.22 25.79 5.69
N GLU A 534 -4.26 25.84 4.36
CA GLU A 534 -5.50 25.82 3.58
C GLU A 534 -6.29 24.53 3.85
N SER A 535 -5.65 23.36 3.78
CA SER A 535 -6.30 22.07 4.07
C SER A 535 -6.87 21.99 5.50
N MET A 536 -6.11 22.44 6.52
CA MET A 536 -6.60 22.45 7.91
C MET A 536 -7.77 23.42 8.11
N LEU A 537 -7.77 24.58 7.44
CA LEU A 537 -8.87 25.53 7.53
C LEU A 537 -10.15 24.97 6.91
N TRP A 538 -10.05 24.32 5.74
CA TRP A 538 -11.18 23.60 5.12
C TRP A 538 -11.70 22.46 6.00
N PHE A 539 -10.80 21.75 6.69
CA PHE A 539 -11.20 20.72 7.64
C PHE A 539 -12.06 21.28 8.78
N ILE A 540 -11.63 22.39 9.40
CA ILE A 540 -12.42 23.05 10.47
C ILE A 540 -13.78 23.48 9.94
N PHE A 541 -13.80 24.08 8.74
CA PHE A 541 -15.03 24.52 8.10
C PHE A 541 -16.03 23.38 7.83
N ALA A 542 -15.55 22.20 7.43
CA ALA A 542 -16.41 21.06 7.11
C ALA A 542 -17.01 20.37 8.35
N ASN A 543 -16.31 20.40 9.49
CA ASN A 543 -16.58 19.52 10.63
C ASN A 543 -17.03 20.23 11.92
N ARG A 544 -17.11 21.57 11.93
CA ARG A 544 -17.45 22.37 13.13
C ARG A 544 -18.39 23.52 12.79
N GLU A 545 -19.05 24.06 13.81
CA GLU A 545 -19.69 25.38 13.74
C GLU A 545 -18.59 26.42 13.47
N PHE A 546 -18.50 26.86 12.22
CA PHE A 546 -17.48 27.80 11.77
C PHE A 546 -18.02 29.23 11.90
N GLU A 547 -17.46 30.00 12.83
CA GLU A 547 -17.76 31.42 12.95
C GLU A 547 -16.64 32.25 12.35
N CYS A 548 -17.02 33.04 11.35
CA CYS A 548 -16.11 33.99 10.75
C CYS A 548 -15.85 35.18 11.68
N THR A 549 -14.60 35.37 12.09
CA THR A 549 -14.17 36.49 12.94
C THR A 549 -13.31 37.50 12.15
N SER A 550 -13.32 38.76 12.58
CA SER A 550 -12.40 39.77 12.02
C SER A 550 -10.93 39.47 12.36
N THR A 551 -10.68 38.72 13.43
CA THR A 551 -9.35 38.25 13.83
C THR A 551 -8.83 37.19 12.86
N LEU A 552 -9.69 36.29 12.37
CA LEU A 552 -9.36 35.32 11.33
C LEU A 552 -8.92 36.02 10.03
N SER A 553 -9.72 36.97 9.52
CA SER A 553 -9.37 37.72 8.29
C SER A 553 -8.01 38.39 8.43
N ARG A 554 -7.73 38.98 9.60
CA ARG A 554 -6.44 39.62 9.87
C ARG A 554 -5.30 38.60 9.96
N ALA A 555 -5.52 37.44 10.58
CA ALA A 555 -4.52 36.38 10.69
C ALA A 555 -4.15 35.81 9.32
N ILE A 556 -5.15 35.56 8.46
CA ILE A 556 -4.96 35.07 7.09
C ILE A 556 -4.16 36.09 6.27
N GLU A 557 -4.58 37.36 6.23
CA GLU A 557 -3.86 38.38 5.44
C GLU A 557 -2.45 38.63 5.98
N LYS A 558 -2.27 38.67 7.31
CA LYS A 558 -0.94 38.77 7.92
C LYS A 558 -0.04 37.62 7.48
N GLY A 559 -0.57 36.40 7.46
CA GLY A 559 0.13 35.20 7.00
C GLY A 559 0.53 35.25 5.53
N ILE A 560 -0.41 35.64 4.65
CA ILE A 560 -0.14 35.77 3.21
C ILE A 560 1.01 36.75 2.97
N ARG A 561 0.94 37.94 3.57
CA ARG A 561 2.00 38.94 3.47
C ARG A 561 3.32 38.44 4.02
N ALA A 562 3.31 37.80 5.20
CA ALA A 562 4.51 37.25 5.81
C ALA A 562 5.22 36.24 4.91
N ARG A 563 4.46 35.34 4.25
CA ARG A 563 4.99 34.34 3.31
C ARG A 563 5.55 35.00 2.04
N GLU A 564 4.84 35.94 1.45
CA GLU A 564 5.31 36.68 0.27
C GLU A 564 6.58 37.50 0.55
N ASP A 565 6.60 38.25 1.65
CA ASP A 565 7.72 39.10 2.03
C ASP A 565 8.97 38.27 2.34
N LYS A 566 8.79 37.09 2.94
CA LYS A 566 9.89 36.18 3.22
C LYS A 566 10.59 35.74 1.94
N ILE A 567 9.84 35.43 0.87
CA ILE A 567 10.42 35.04 -0.42
C ILE A 567 11.08 36.24 -1.11
N LYS A 568 10.49 37.44 -1.05
CA LYS A 568 11.04 38.67 -1.66
C LYS A 568 12.40 39.06 -1.07
N LYS A 569 12.62 38.85 0.23
CA LYS A 569 13.91 39.14 0.90
C LYS A 569 15.09 38.37 0.31
N ARG A 570 14.88 37.17 -0.25
CA ARG A 570 15.93 36.41 -0.96
C ARG A 570 16.27 37.03 -2.31
N ALA A 571 15.27 37.47 -3.07
CA ALA A 571 15.47 38.07 -4.40
C ALA A 571 16.22 39.42 -4.35
N GLY A 572 16.14 40.14 -3.22
CA GLY A 572 16.88 41.40 -3.02
C GLY A 572 18.34 41.26 -2.57
N GLY A 573 18.77 40.06 -2.15
CA GLY A 573 20.12 39.82 -1.64
C GLY A 573 21.14 39.33 -2.67
N GLU A 574 20.67 38.71 -3.76
CA GLU A 574 21.52 38.34 -4.90
C GLU A 574 21.43 39.43 -5.96
N ARG A 575 22.54 40.16 -6.15
CA ARG A 575 22.72 41.11 -7.25
C ARG A 575 22.48 40.36 -8.57
N TRP A 576 21.26 40.49 -9.08
CA TRP A 576 20.82 39.96 -10.36
C TRP A 576 21.85 40.38 -11.43
N TYR A 577 22.74 39.46 -11.82
CA TYR A 577 23.64 39.67 -12.93
C TYR A 577 22.75 39.76 -14.18
N LYS A 578 22.48 40.98 -14.64
CA LYS A 578 21.89 41.25 -15.95
C LYS A 578 22.82 40.66 -17.01
N GLY A 579 22.58 39.42 -17.40
CA GLY A 579 23.39 38.73 -18.39
C GLY A 579 22.95 37.29 -18.59
N GLY A 580 21.76 37.09 -19.17
CA GLY A 580 21.29 35.75 -19.54
C GLY A 580 19.79 35.69 -19.70
N GLY A 581 19.27 36.22 -20.80
CA GLY A 581 17.89 35.97 -21.21
C GLY A 581 17.72 34.49 -21.56
N GLY A 582 17.14 33.71 -20.65
CA GLY A 582 16.78 32.32 -20.93
C GLY A 582 16.46 31.54 -19.65
N SER A 583 15.18 31.17 -19.49
CA SER A 583 14.67 30.16 -18.54
C SER A 583 14.40 30.56 -17.07
N ALA A 584 13.90 31.77 -16.81
CA ALA A 584 13.28 32.09 -15.50
C ALA A 584 11.79 31.68 -15.42
N ALA A 585 11.16 31.29 -16.53
CA ALA A 585 9.71 31.15 -16.62
C ALA A 585 9.16 29.73 -16.34
N ALA A 586 10.01 28.71 -16.16
CA ALA A 586 9.57 27.32 -16.06
C ALA A 586 10.38 26.49 -15.04
N GLY A 587 10.89 27.13 -13.98
CA GLY A 587 11.63 26.45 -12.91
C GLY A 587 10.73 25.99 -11.75
N PRO A 588 11.20 25.08 -10.88
CA PRO A 588 10.49 24.65 -9.67
C PRO A 588 10.09 25.82 -8.75
N ASP A 589 10.86 26.91 -8.77
CA ASP A 589 10.61 28.15 -8.04
C ASP A 589 9.43 28.97 -8.62
N ALA A 590 9.12 28.82 -9.91
CA ALA A 590 7.94 29.43 -10.53
C ALA A 590 6.66 28.67 -10.15
N VAL A 591 6.70 27.34 -10.20
CA VAL A 591 5.60 26.47 -9.76
C VAL A 591 5.27 26.72 -8.28
N ALA A 592 6.28 26.85 -7.43
CA ALA A 592 6.06 27.16 -6.02
C ALA A 592 5.39 28.51 -5.79
N ARG A 593 5.76 29.55 -6.55
CA ARG A 593 5.07 30.86 -6.48
C ARG A 593 3.64 30.78 -6.97
N GLU A 594 3.38 30.06 -8.06
CA GLU A 594 2.03 29.87 -8.58
C GLU A 594 1.12 29.17 -7.57
N VAL A 595 1.63 28.12 -6.91
CA VAL A 595 0.89 27.41 -5.85
C VAL A 595 0.62 28.34 -4.66
N LEU A 596 1.60 29.16 -4.26
CA LEU A 596 1.43 30.12 -3.18
C LEU A 596 0.35 31.18 -3.54
N ASP A 597 0.38 31.70 -4.77
CA ASP A 597 -0.61 32.65 -5.27
C ASP A 597 -2.01 32.03 -5.41
N ARG A 598 -2.09 30.75 -5.80
CA ARG A 598 -3.35 29.97 -5.81
C ARG A 598 -3.90 29.87 -4.39
N SER A 599 -3.08 29.43 -3.44
CA SER A 599 -3.51 29.24 -2.05
C SER A 599 -3.92 30.55 -1.39
N ALA A 600 -3.18 31.64 -1.61
CA ALA A 600 -3.55 32.97 -1.14
C ALA A 600 -4.91 33.44 -1.71
N ARG A 601 -5.17 33.19 -3.00
CA ARG A 601 -6.49 33.46 -3.60
C ARG A 601 -7.59 32.58 -2.99
N SER A 602 -7.32 31.29 -2.78
CA SER A 602 -8.24 30.35 -2.16
C SER A 602 -8.65 30.81 -0.77
N LEU A 603 -7.70 31.17 0.08
CA LEU A 603 -7.94 31.69 1.44
C LEU A 603 -8.74 33.01 1.44
N ARG A 604 -8.46 33.92 0.50
CA ARG A 604 -9.24 35.17 0.35
C ARG A 604 -10.66 34.92 -0.14
N VAL A 605 -10.86 33.94 -1.04
CA VAL A 605 -12.19 33.52 -1.50
C VAL A 605 -12.95 32.87 -0.35
N PHE A 606 -12.28 32.00 0.42
CA PHE A 606 -12.84 31.38 1.61
C PHE A 606 -13.37 32.44 2.60
N MET A 607 -12.59 33.48 2.88
CA MET A 607 -13.05 34.63 3.67
C MET A 607 -14.30 35.27 3.08
N LYS A 608 -14.24 35.67 1.80
CA LYS A 608 -15.33 36.40 1.13
C LYS A 608 -16.65 35.62 1.10
N VAL A 609 -16.59 34.30 0.87
CA VAL A 609 -17.78 33.44 0.81
C VAL A 609 -18.44 33.29 2.18
N ASN A 610 -17.63 33.27 3.25
CA ASN A 610 -18.09 33.04 4.61
C ASN A 610 -18.37 34.33 5.41
N GLY A 611 -18.39 35.50 4.75
CA GLY A 611 -18.71 36.78 5.39
C GLY A 611 -17.58 37.38 6.21
N CYS A 612 -16.34 37.00 5.91
CA CYS A 612 -15.10 37.58 6.42
C CYS A 612 -14.50 38.61 5.45
#